data_AF-A0A1A6GXE1-F1
#
_entry.id   AF-A0A1A6GXE1-F1
#
_cell.length_a   1.000
_cell.length_b   1.000
_cell.length_c   1.000
_cell.angle_alpha   90.00
_cell.angle_beta   90.00
_cell.angle_gamma   90.00
#
_symmetry.space_group_name_H-M   'P 1'
#
loop_
_entity.id
_entity.type
_entity.pdbx_description
1 polymer ?
#
loop_
_entity_poly.entity_id
_entity_poly.type
_entity_poly.pdbx_seq_one_letter_code
_entity_poly.pdbx_strand_id
1 'polypeptide(L)'
;MDPLEAESWLVDLKFVFLLGGFDAICYLLSMTPCWAVRTRVQRWQVLLDPGEVRVAQLQNAPEQQDLHRWRLSILESSELGVELVPADCSLRKGGFKGSRDCEVPEVASPQLQVQEDVYHL
;
A
#
# COMPACT_ATOMS: atom_id res chain seq x y z
N MET A 1 4.22 11.94 -17.38
CA MET A 1 4.11 12.66 -16.11
C MET A 1 5.27 13.63 -16.02
N ASP A 2 4.96 14.88 -15.73
CA ASP A 2 5.96 15.89 -15.38
C ASP A 2 6.65 15.52 -14.04
N PRO A 3 7.93 15.86 -13.80
CA PRO A 3 8.58 15.51 -12.54
C PRO A 3 7.88 16.05 -11.29
N LEU A 4 7.34 17.27 -11.34
CA LEU A 4 6.66 17.86 -10.18
C LEU A 4 5.31 17.17 -9.93
N GLU A 5 4.59 16.85 -11.01
CA GLU A 5 3.37 16.06 -10.97
C GLU A 5 3.63 14.66 -10.39
N ALA A 6 4.73 14.02 -10.79
CA ALA A 6 5.13 12.71 -10.29
C ALA A 6 5.55 12.74 -8.82
N GLU A 7 6.24 13.79 -8.39
CA GLU A 7 6.61 13.98 -6.98
C GLU A 7 5.36 14.14 -6.11
N SER A 8 4.45 15.05 -6.48
CA SER A 8 3.17 15.25 -5.77
C SER A 8 2.37 13.95 -5.71
N TRP A 9 2.26 13.24 -6.84
CA TRP A 9 1.51 12.00 -6.88
C TRP A 9 2.10 10.94 -5.94
N LEU A 10 3.44 10.79 -5.89
CA LEU A 10 4.09 9.83 -5.00
C LEU A 10 3.93 10.17 -3.52
N VAL A 11 3.96 11.45 -3.15
CA VAL A 11 3.82 11.86 -1.75
C VAL A 11 2.37 11.80 -1.23
N ASP A 12 1.39 11.85 -2.14
CA ASP A 12 -0.03 11.77 -1.80
C ASP A 12 -0.52 10.31 -1.61
N LEU A 13 0.30 9.30 -1.92
CA LEU A 13 -0.06 7.89 -1.76
C LEU A 13 -0.11 7.48 -0.28
N LYS A 14 -1.12 6.67 0.05
CA LYS A 14 -1.31 6.13 1.41
C LYS A 14 -0.62 4.80 1.57
N PHE A 15 0.70 4.80 1.73
CA PHE A 15 1.45 3.56 1.93
C PHE A 15 1.16 2.94 3.30
N VAL A 16 1.12 1.61 3.32
CA VAL A 16 1.06 0.79 4.53
C VAL A 16 2.00 -0.39 4.39
N PHE A 17 2.53 -0.83 5.52
CA PHE A 17 3.27 -2.08 5.63
C PHE A 17 2.41 -3.12 6.35
N LEU A 18 2.15 -4.25 5.69
CA LEU A 18 1.45 -5.37 6.30
C LEU A 18 2.45 -6.13 7.18
N LEU A 19 2.31 -5.96 8.50
CA LEU A 19 3.18 -6.60 9.49
C LEU A 19 2.87 -8.09 9.65
N GLY A 20 1.63 -8.47 9.39
CA GLY A 20 1.13 -9.83 9.51
C GLY A 20 -0.37 -9.83 9.80
N GLY A 21 -0.91 -11.03 9.99
CA GLY A 21 -2.32 -11.20 10.31
C GLY A 21 -2.62 -12.62 10.80
N PHE A 22 -3.79 -12.76 11.39
CA PHE A 22 -4.36 -14.04 11.80
C PHE A 22 -5.82 -14.09 11.36
N ASP A 23 -6.18 -15.12 10.59
CA ASP A 23 -7.49 -15.24 9.96
C ASP A 23 -7.83 -13.98 9.14
N ALA A 24 -8.97 -13.33 9.37
CA ALA A 24 -9.36 -12.09 8.70
C ALA A 24 -8.71 -10.83 9.30
N ILE A 25 -7.99 -10.92 10.42
CA ILE A 25 -7.43 -9.74 11.11
C ILE A 25 -6.00 -9.50 10.62
N CYS A 26 -5.67 -8.25 10.29
CA CYS A 26 -4.33 -7.83 9.90
C CYS A 26 -3.84 -6.60 10.68
N TYR A 27 -2.52 -6.52 10.83
CA TYR A 27 -1.82 -5.39 11.44
C TYR A 27 -1.12 -4.59 10.36
N LEU A 28 -1.50 -3.33 10.24
CA LEU A 28 -1.00 -2.41 9.23
C LEU A 28 -0.21 -1.30 9.91
N LEU A 29 1.05 -1.10 9.51
CA LEU A 29 1.83 0.06 9.90
C LEU A 29 1.65 1.15 8.83
N SER A 30 1.16 2.33 9.20
CA SER A 30 1.09 3.47 8.28
C SER A 30 2.50 3.91 7.91
N MET A 31 2.73 4.19 6.63
CA MET A 31 4.02 4.63 6.11
C MET A 31 3.82 5.97 5.40
N THR A 32 4.07 7.09 6.07
CA THR A 32 3.84 8.43 5.51
C THR A 32 4.96 8.79 4.53
N PRO A 33 4.66 9.12 3.27
CA PRO A 33 5.66 9.69 2.38
C PRO A 33 6.13 11.05 2.86
N CYS A 34 7.43 11.20 3.08
CA CYS A 34 8.01 12.50 3.45
C CYS A 34 8.46 13.30 2.23
N TRP A 35 9.03 12.60 1.24
CA TRP A 35 9.48 13.19 -0.01
C TRP A 35 9.68 12.12 -1.08
N ALA A 36 9.63 12.55 -2.33
CA ALA A 36 10.00 11.75 -3.48
C ALA A 36 11.06 12.48 -4.32
N VAL A 37 12.04 11.75 -4.84
CA VAL A 37 13.05 12.33 -5.73
C VAL A 37 13.29 11.46 -6.94
N ARG A 38 13.59 12.11 -8.06
CA ARG A 38 14.11 11.46 -9.25
C ARG A 38 15.64 11.49 -9.25
N THR A 39 16.25 10.32 -9.13
CA THR A 39 17.71 10.16 -9.16
C THR A 39 18.30 10.43 -10.55
N ARG A 40 19.63 10.65 -10.61
CA ARG A 40 20.36 10.86 -11.88
C ARG A 40 20.21 9.70 -12.88
N VAL A 41 19.97 8.49 -12.39
CA VAL A 41 19.73 7.28 -13.19
C VAL A 41 18.25 7.10 -13.53
N GLN A 42 17.45 8.17 -13.46
CA GLN A 42 16.04 8.19 -13.84
C GLN A 42 15.14 7.24 -13.04
N ARG A 43 15.55 6.88 -11.81
CA ARG A 43 14.75 6.10 -10.86
C ARG A 43 14.15 6.99 -9.79
N TRP A 44 12.91 6.72 -9.42
CA TRP A 44 12.24 7.36 -8.30
C TRP A 44 12.63 6.70 -6.98
N GLN A 45 12.84 7.50 -5.96
CA GLN A 45 12.99 7.08 -4.57
C GLN A 45 11.98 7.85 -3.74
N VAL A 46 11.32 7.18 -2.81
CA VAL A 46 10.38 7.76 -1.86
C VAL A 46 10.89 7.45 -0.47
N LEU A 47 11.01 8.46 0.38
CA LEU A 47 11.26 8.24 1.81
C LEU A 47 9.92 8.05 2.49
N LEU A 48 9.78 6.93 3.18
CA LEU A 48 8.62 6.60 3.98
C LEU A 48 8.99 6.65 5.46
N ASP A 49 8.21 7.37 6.25
CA ASP A 49 8.33 7.46 7.71
C ASP A 49 7.26 6.58 8.37
N PRO A 50 7.64 5.66 9.27
CA PRO A 50 6.68 4.81 9.95
C PRO A 50 5.86 5.60 10.98
N GLY A 51 4.54 5.44 10.93
CA GLY A 51 3.61 6.07 11.85
C GLY A 51 2.94 5.08 12.79
N GLU A 52 1.61 5.12 12.83
CA GLU A 52 0.78 4.31 13.71
C GLU A 52 0.56 2.89 13.18
N VAL A 53 0.47 1.94 14.11
CA VAL A 53 -0.04 0.60 13.80
C VAL A 53 -1.56 0.59 13.97
N ARG A 54 -2.26 0.05 12.98
CA ARG A 54 -3.71 -0.10 12.96
C ARG A 54 -4.09 -1.56 12.77
N VAL A 55 -5.21 -1.94 13.37
CA VAL A 55 -5.82 -3.26 13.18
C VAL A 55 -6.95 -3.10 12.16
N ALA A 56 -7.01 -4.01 11.19
CA ALA A 56 -8.07 -4.02 10.20
C ALA A 56 -8.53 -5.44 9.90
N GLN A 57 -9.80 -5.58 9.56
CA GLN A 57 -10.38 -6.83 9.11
C GLN A 57 -10.42 -6.86 7.57
N LEU A 58 -9.91 -7.94 6.98
CA LEU A 58 -9.97 -8.24 5.56
C LEU A 58 -11.29 -8.95 5.27
N GLN A 59 -12.11 -8.39 4.37
CA GLN A 59 -13.37 -9.03 3.98
C GLN A 59 -13.14 -10.23 3.04
N ASN A 60 -12.08 -10.18 2.23
CA ASN A 60 -11.64 -11.25 1.33
C ASN A 60 -10.17 -11.55 1.64
N ALA A 61 -9.92 -12.27 2.74
CA ALA A 61 -8.56 -12.56 3.19
C ALA A 61 -7.82 -13.41 2.15
N PRO A 62 -6.63 -12.97 1.67
CA PRO A 62 -5.81 -13.81 0.80
C PRO A 62 -5.22 -14.96 1.62
N GLU A 63 -4.88 -16.06 0.96
CA GLU A 63 -4.22 -17.18 1.63
C GLU A 63 -2.91 -16.73 2.29
N GLN A 64 -2.52 -17.37 3.40
CA GLN A 64 -1.39 -16.96 4.25
C GLN A 64 -0.06 -16.81 3.48
N GLN A 65 0.10 -17.51 2.36
CA GLN A 65 1.30 -17.44 1.49
C GLN A 65 1.37 -16.14 0.66
N ASP A 66 0.24 -15.47 0.42
CA ASP A 66 0.19 -14.24 -0.37
C ASP A 66 0.59 -13.00 0.45
N LEU A 67 0.65 -13.06 1.79
CA LEU A 67 0.94 -11.89 2.63
C LEU A 67 2.29 -11.22 2.31
N HIS A 68 3.27 -11.96 1.80
CA HIS A 68 4.54 -11.40 1.33
C HIS A 68 4.37 -10.45 0.14
N ARG A 69 3.40 -10.73 -0.73
CA ARG A 69 3.06 -9.89 -1.88
C ARG A 69 2.47 -8.55 -1.43
N TRP A 70 1.66 -8.57 -0.38
CA TRP A 70 0.98 -7.40 0.19
C TRP A 70 1.84 -6.67 1.25
N ARG A 71 3.11 -7.05 1.41
CA ARG A 71 3.97 -6.54 2.48
C ARG A 71 4.13 -5.02 2.45
N LEU A 72 4.32 -4.45 1.26
CA LEU A 72 4.25 -3.01 1.04
C LEU A 72 3.09 -2.73 0.07
N SER A 73 2.10 -2.00 0.57
CA SER A 73 0.85 -1.77 -0.12
C SER A 73 0.44 -0.31 -0.05
N ILE A 74 -0.53 0.05 -0.89
CA ILE A 74 -1.17 1.36 -0.91
C ILE A 74 -2.65 1.16 -0.64
N LEU A 75 -3.21 2.00 0.22
CA LEU A 75 -4.65 2.07 0.46
C LEU A 75 -5.30 2.87 -0.66
N GLU A 76 -6.08 2.22 -1.51
CA GLU A 76 -6.85 2.84 -2.58
C GLU A 76 -8.34 2.88 -2.20
N SER A 77 -9.05 3.92 -2.62
CA SER A 77 -10.52 3.95 -2.53
C SER A 77 -11.12 3.06 -3.62
N SER A 78 -12.11 2.26 -3.27
CA SER A 78 -12.88 1.40 -4.18
C SER A 78 -14.38 1.69 -4.03
N GLU A 79 -15.21 1.14 -4.93
CA GLU A 79 -16.67 1.21 -4.80
C GLU A 79 -17.20 0.54 -3.52
N LEU A 80 -16.42 -0.40 -2.97
CA LEU A 80 -16.77 -1.19 -1.78
C LEU A 80 -16.11 -0.68 -0.50
N GLY A 81 -15.29 0.38 -0.58
CA GLY A 81 -14.63 1.00 0.57
C GLY A 81 -13.15 1.27 0.33
N VAL A 82 -12.30 0.67 1.14
CA VAL A 82 -10.84 0.82 1.06
C VAL A 82 -10.23 -0.52 0.69
N GLU A 83 -9.36 -0.52 -0.30
CA GLU A 83 -8.68 -1.70 -0.81
C GLU A 83 -7.20 -1.64 -0.44
N LEU A 84 -6.65 -2.76 -0.01
CA LEU A 84 -5.21 -2.94 0.07
C LEU A 84 -4.74 -3.32 -1.34
N VAL A 85 -3.84 -2.54 -1.94
CA VAL A 85 -3.27 -2.81 -3.28
C VAL A 85 -1.76 -2.99 -3.16
N PRO A 86 -1.10 -3.96 -3.83
CA PRO A 86 0.35 -4.06 -3.78
C PRO A 86 0.97 -2.79 -4.37
N ALA A 87 1.97 -2.21 -3.71
CA ALA A 87 2.46 -0.88 -4.06
C ALA A 87 2.96 -0.81 -5.52
N ASP A 88 3.58 -1.88 -6.01
CA ASP A 88 4.02 -1.99 -7.41
C ASP A 88 2.87 -1.90 -8.42
N CYS A 89 1.70 -2.47 -8.12
CA CYS A 89 0.49 -2.33 -8.94
C CYS A 89 0.04 -0.86 -9.00
N SER A 90 -0.10 -0.19 -7.86
CA SER A 90 -0.51 1.22 -7.78
C SER A 90 0.50 2.13 -8.50
N LEU A 91 1.79 1.92 -8.26
CA LEU A 91 2.87 2.65 -8.92
C LEU A 91 2.82 2.48 -10.46
N ARG A 92 2.53 1.27 -10.96
CA ARG A 92 2.35 1.05 -12.40
C ARG A 92 1.12 1.79 -12.95
N LYS A 93 -0.01 1.82 -12.23
CA LYS A 93 -1.18 2.62 -12.60
C LYS A 93 -0.82 4.11 -12.72
N GLY A 94 0.05 4.61 -11.83
CA GLY A 94 0.61 5.96 -11.87
C GLY A 94 1.67 6.21 -12.95
N GLY A 95 2.00 5.21 -13.78
CA GLY A 95 2.99 5.35 -14.87
C GLY A 95 4.44 5.11 -14.45
N PHE A 96 4.69 4.61 -13.24
CA PHE A 96 6.02 4.26 -12.75
C PHE A 96 6.38 2.84 -13.16
N LYS A 97 7.59 2.64 -13.70
CA LYS A 97 8.08 1.32 -14.12
C LYS A 97 8.83 0.65 -12.96
N GLY A 98 8.24 -0.39 -12.38
CA GLY A 98 8.89 -1.30 -11.43
C GLY A 98 9.68 -2.42 -12.11
N SER A 99 10.32 -3.29 -11.31
CA SER A 99 10.84 -4.58 -11.82
C SER A 99 9.65 -5.48 -12.23
N ARG A 100 9.86 -6.45 -13.12
CA ARG A 100 8.87 -6.96 -14.08
C ARG A 100 7.66 -7.73 -13.52
N ASP A 101 7.54 -7.97 -12.22
CA ASP A 101 6.61 -8.99 -11.71
C ASP A 101 5.30 -8.43 -11.10
N CYS A 102 4.48 -7.74 -11.91
CA CYS A 102 3.05 -7.61 -11.58
C CYS A 102 2.25 -8.30 -12.68
N GLU A 103 2.00 -9.60 -12.51
CA GLU A 103 0.80 -10.21 -13.07
C GLU A 103 -0.36 -9.76 -12.19
N VAL A 104 -1.31 -9.03 -12.75
CA VAL A 104 -2.58 -8.72 -12.05
C VAL A 104 -3.20 -10.08 -11.69
N PRO A 105 -3.43 -10.38 -10.40
CA PRO A 105 -3.95 -11.68 -10.04
C PRO A 105 -5.41 -11.82 -10.52
N GLU A 106 -5.80 -13.05 -10.82
CA GLU A 106 -7.20 -13.46 -10.95
C GLU A 106 -7.94 -13.38 -9.58
N VAL A 107 -7.17 -13.24 -8.49
CA VAL A 107 -7.66 -13.04 -7.12
C VAL A 107 -7.94 -11.56 -6.87
N ALA A 108 -9.15 -11.24 -6.44
CA ALA A 108 -9.55 -9.88 -6.08
C ALA A 108 -8.73 -9.33 -4.91
N SER A 109 -8.36 -8.05 -4.96
CA SER A 109 -7.64 -7.42 -3.86
C SER A 109 -8.47 -7.38 -2.57
N PRO A 110 -7.83 -7.49 -1.39
CA PRO A 110 -8.55 -7.47 -0.13
C PRO A 110 -9.17 -6.10 0.16
N GLN A 111 -10.45 -6.10 0.52
CA GLN A 111 -11.12 -4.92 1.07
C GLN A 111 -10.90 -4.86 2.59
N LEU A 112 -10.54 -3.68 3.07
CA LEU A 112 -10.24 -3.39 4.47
C LEU A 112 -11.43 -2.73 5.14
N GLN A 113 -11.79 -3.27 6.31
CA GLN A 113 -12.61 -2.60 7.29
C GLN A 113 -11.71 -2.24 8.47
N VAL A 114 -11.38 -0.96 8.62
CA VAL A 114 -10.54 -0.48 9.73
C VAL A 114 -11.36 -0.53 11.02
N GLN A 115 -10.85 -1.24 12.03
CA GLN A 115 -11.39 -1.13 13.39
C GLN A 115 -10.76 0.10 14.03
N GLU A 116 -11.57 1.12 14.31
CA GLU A 116 -11.17 2.24 15.16
C GLU A 116 -11.17 1.79 16.63
N ASP A 117 -10.23 0.95 17.01
CA ASP A 117 -10.01 0.67 18.43
C ASP A 117 -9.11 1.78 19.01
N VAL A 118 -9.76 2.80 19.57
CA VAL A 118 -9.15 3.77 20.47
C VAL A 118 -8.72 3.00 21.72
N TYR A 119 -7.46 2.59 21.78
CA TYR A 119 -6.86 2.16 23.04
C TYR A 119 -6.71 3.40 23.94
N HIS A 120 -7.71 3.67 24.77
CA HIS A 120 -7.53 4.49 25.96
C HIS A 120 -6.60 3.71 26.91
N LEU A 121 -5.32 4.10 26.94
CA LEU A 121 -4.40 3.77 28.03
C LEU A 121 -4.74 4.61 29.27
#